data_AF-A0A959WCV7-F1
#
_entry.id   AF-A0A959WCV7-F1
#
_cell.length_a   1.000
_cell.length_b   1.000
_cell.length_c   1.000
_cell.angle_alpha   90.00
_cell.angle_beta   90.00
_cell.angle_gamma   90.00
#
_symmetry.space_group_name_H-M   'P 1'
#
loop_
_entity.id
_entity.type
_entity.pdbx_description
1 polymer ?
#
loop_
_entity_poly.entity_id
_entity_poly.type
_entity_poly.pdbx_seq_one_letter_code
_entity_poly.pdbx_strand_id
1 'polypeptide(L)'
;MSARRASGTRGSATVEQVGIVLLLSAVFAVLVAISLAGKDDPPGHGLGIRIANRIACGPREPGVCRQHPAVSAYGWDLARAVRWLAPLPLAAAGRDGSMLVPVDFRYCQRPSCAVGTGDGRLTTANRRLTLFTEVNRLGAGQGWRITYWLYRPSIGWERIERIAGPAEIEAASGTRVLLEDSPRLVPLEILPGRNHYELPAGDEPPWRWKVDPSHVGWSA
;
A
#
# COMPACT_ATOMS: atom_id res chain seq x y z
N MET A 1 -55.96 11.49 47.87
CA MET A 1 -55.29 11.69 46.56
C MET A 1 -53.86 12.12 46.84
N SER A 2 -52.87 11.29 46.49
CA SER A 2 -51.46 11.51 46.80
C SER A 2 -50.73 11.96 45.54
N ALA A 3 -50.27 13.21 45.51
CA ALA A 3 -49.49 13.76 44.40
C ALA A 3 -48.00 13.42 44.62
N ARG A 4 -47.45 12.51 43.81
CA ARG A 4 -46.00 12.29 43.71
C ARG A 4 -45.37 13.51 43.04
N ARG A 5 -44.55 14.26 43.78
CA ARG A 5 -43.63 15.26 43.21
C ARG A 5 -42.53 14.53 42.44
N ALA A 6 -42.34 14.89 41.17
CA ALA A 6 -41.15 14.51 40.41
C ALA A 6 -39.92 15.18 41.04
N SER A 7 -38.99 14.38 41.55
CA SER A 7 -37.69 14.87 42.00
C SER A 7 -36.85 15.22 40.78
N GLY A 8 -36.64 16.52 40.53
CA GLY A 8 -35.67 16.98 39.54
C GLY A 8 -34.25 16.66 40.00
N THR A 9 -33.56 15.79 39.27
CA THR A 9 -32.13 15.53 39.43
C THR A 9 -31.36 16.77 38.96
N ARG A 10 -30.93 17.62 39.90
CA ARG A 10 -29.98 18.70 39.59
C ARG A 10 -28.59 18.06 39.54
N GLY A 11 -28.10 17.77 38.33
CA GLY A 11 -26.75 17.28 38.10
C GLY A 11 -25.73 18.36 38.47
N SER A 12 -24.82 18.08 39.39
CA SER A 12 -23.67 18.93 39.67
C SER A 12 -22.60 18.67 38.60
N ALA A 13 -22.72 19.31 37.45
CA ALA A 13 -21.54 19.49 36.60
C ALA A 13 -20.66 20.54 37.30
N THR A 14 -19.50 20.13 37.80
CA THR A 14 -18.54 21.08 38.36
C THR A 14 -18.05 21.99 37.23
N VAL A 15 -17.72 23.25 37.54
CA VAL A 15 -17.21 24.23 36.54
C VAL A 15 -16.01 23.66 35.78
N GLU A 16 -15.21 22.82 36.44
CA GLU A 16 -14.11 22.06 35.86
C GLU A 16 -14.56 21.08 34.77
N GLN A 17 -15.69 20.41 34.95
CA GLN A 17 -16.24 19.47 33.98
C GLN A 17 -16.75 20.19 32.72
N VAL A 18 -17.38 21.37 32.88
CA VAL A 18 -17.78 22.23 31.77
C VAL A 18 -16.53 22.77 31.04
N GLY A 19 -15.50 23.15 31.79
CA GLY A 19 -14.22 23.58 31.24
C GLY A 19 -13.53 22.50 30.39
N ILE A 20 -13.49 21.26 30.89
CA ILE A 20 -12.92 20.12 30.16
C ILE A 20 -13.71 19.83 28.88
N VAL A 21 -15.05 19.83 28.96
CA VAL A 21 -15.90 19.60 27.77
C VAL A 21 -15.70 20.69 26.73
N LEU A 22 -15.62 21.96 27.15
CA LEU A 22 -15.33 23.08 26.25
C LEU A 22 -13.94 22.96 25.62
N LEU A 23 -12.92 22.62 26.42
CA LEU A 23 -11.56 22.42 25.93
C LEU A 23 -11.51 21.30 24.89
N LEU A 24 -12.13 20.15 25.17
CA LEU A 24 -12.21 19.03 24.24
C LEU A 24 -12.95 19.42 22.96
N SER A 25 -14.06 20.16 23.06
CA SER A 25 -14.81 20.64 21.90
C SER A 25 -14.01 21.61 21.04
N ALA A 26 -13.23 22.51 21.67
CA ALA A 26 -12.38 23.46 20.97
C ALA A 26 -11.20 22.75 20.29
N VAL A 27 -10.55 21.80 20.97
CA VAL A 27 -9.50 20.96 20.37
C VAL A 27 -10.06 20.17 19.19
N PHE A 28 -11.24 19.58 19.32
CA PHE A 28 -11.88 18.85 18.23
C PHE A 28 -12.20 19.75 17.04
N ALA A 29 -12.75 20.94 17.29
CA ALA A 29 -13.02 21.93 16.24
C ALA A 29 -11.74 22.37 15.51
N VAL A 30 -10.64 22.59 16.24
CA VAL A 30 -9.33 22.91 15.66
C VAL A 30 -8.80 21.75 14.83
N LEU A 31 -8.90 20.50 15.31
CA LEU A 31 -8.48 19.32 14.56
C LEU A 31 -9.29 19.14 13.27
N VAL A 32 -10.60 19.38 13.31
CA VAL A 32 -11.47 19.37 12.13
C VAL A 32 -11.07 20.48 11.16
N ALA A 33 -10.85 21.71 11.65
CA ALA A 33 -10.41 22.83 10.81
C ALA A 33 -9.06 22.58 10.14
N ILE A 34 -8.09 22.01 10.86
CA ILE A 34 -6.79 21.60 10.30
C ILE A 34 -6.97 20.50 9.24
N SER A 35 -7.86 19.54 9.49
CA SER A 35 -8.14 18.44 8.55
C SER A 35 -8.79 18.96 7.26
N LEU A 36 -9.64 19.98 7.35
CA LEU A 36 -10.29 20.62 6.20
C LEU A 36 -9.37 21.62 5.47
N ALA A 37 -8.40 22.22 6.17
CA ALA A 37 -7.44 23.18 5.59
C ALA A 37 -6.18 22.51 5.02
N GLY A 38 -5.93 21.23 5.34
CA GLY A 38 -4.85 20.46 4.76
C GLY A 38 -5.09 20.24 3.26
N LYS A 39 -4.10 20.59 2.42
CA LYS A 39 -4.08 20.22 0.99
C LYS A 39 -4.48 18.75 0.86
N ASP A 40 -5.54 18.49 0.10
CA ASP A 40 -6.18 17.19 -0.11
C ASP A 40 -5.18 16.00 -0.14
N ASP A 41 -4.98 15.35 1.00
CA ASP A 41 -4.62 13.94 1.00
C ASP A 41 -5.94 13.18 0.82
N PRO A 42 -6.11 12.41 -0.27
CA PRO A 42 -7.36 11.69 -0.50
C PRO A 42 -7.72 10.81 0.71
N PRO A 43 -9.01 10.61 0.99
CA PRO A 43 -9.45 9.75 2.08
C PRO A 43 -8.81 8.35 1.93
N GLY A 44 -7.95 7.99 2.89
CA GLY A 44 -7.14 6.76 2.83
C GLY A 44 -5.62 6.96 2.92
N HIS A 45 -5.09 8.18 3.04
CA HIS A 45 -3.64 8.42 3.01
C HIS A 45 -2.99 9.00 4.28
N GLY A 46 -3.67 8.92 5.42
CA GLY A 46 -3.19 9.48 6.70
C GLY A 46 -2.51 8.51 7.68
N LEU A 47 -1.99 9.08 8.77
CA LEU A 47 -1.47 8.41 9.98
C LEU A 47 -2.38 7.28 10.47
N GLY A 48 -3.71 7.45 10.32
CA GLY A 48 -4.73 6.45 10.65
C GLY A 48 -4.55 5.11 9.91
N ILE A 49 -4.15 5.10 8.64
CA ILE A 49 -3.84 3.85 7.92
C ILE A 49 -2.52 3.25 8.41
N ARG A 50 -1.52 4.07 8.77
CA ARG A 50 -0.26 3.55 9.33
C ARG A 50 -0.50 2.87 10.68
N ILE A 51 -1.38 3.45 11.49
CA ILE A 51 -1.83 2.88 12.76
C ILE A 51 -2.69 1.63 12.50
N ALA A 52 -3.67 1.69 11.61
CA ALA A 52 -4.52 0.55 11.28
C ALA A 52 -3.74 -0.64 10.69
N ASN A 53 -2.77 -0.39 9.81
CA ASN A 53 -1.87 -1.44 9.31
C ASN A 53 -1.01 -2.02 10.42
N ARG A 54 -0.57 -1.20 11.38
CA ARG A 54 0.20 -1.68 12.54
C ARG A 54 -0.67 -2.48 13.52
N ILE A 55 -1.93 -2.08 13.70
CA ILE A 55 -2.91 -2.79 14.55
C ILE A 55 -3.35 -4.10 13.87
N ALA A 56 -3.60 -4.10 12.55
CA ALA A 56 -3.95 -5.30 11.77
C ALA A 56 -2.83 -6.36 11.74
N CYS A 57 -1.62 -5.95 12.12
CA CYS A 57 -0.46 -6.81 12.30
C CYS A 57 -0.35 -7.44 13.69
N GLY A 58 -1.13 -6.99 14.67
CA GLY A 58 -1.17 -7.59 16.01
C GLY A 58 -1.92 -8.94 16.08
N PRO A 59 -3.05 -9.12 15.36
CA PRO A 59 -3.80 -10.38 15.36
C PRO A 59 -3.26 -11.46 14.41
N ARG A 60 -2.45 -11.09 13.40
CA ARG A 60 -1.77 -12.06 12.52
C ARG A 60 -0.44 -12.44 13.18
N GLU A 61 -0.07 -13.71 13.15
CA GLU A 61 1.16 -14.22 13.81
C GLU A 61 2.34 -13.23 13.69
N PRO A 62 3.08 -12.96 14.78
CA PRO A 62 4.07 -11.87 14.82
C PRO A 62 5.18 -11.97 13.76
N GLY A 63 5.38 -13.15 13.15
CA GLY A 63 6.34 -13.38 12.07
C GLY A 63 5.94 -12.75 10.72
N VAL A 64 4.67 -12.86 10.30
CA VAL A 64 4.23 -12.42 8.95
C VAL A 64 4.32 -10.91 8.76
N CYS A 65 4.25 -10.13 9.84
CA CYS A 65 4.35 -8.67 9.77
C CYS A 65 5.78 -8.13 9.80
N ARG A 66 6.77 -8.95 10.17
CA ARG A 66 8.19 -8.60 10.02
C ARG A 66 8.76 -9.05 8.67
N GLN A 67 8.11 -10.04 8.05
CA GLN A 67 8.54 -10.58 6.77
C GLN A 67 8.17 -9.63 5.62
N HIS A 68 8.99 -9.67 4.57
CA HIS A 68 8.69 -8.94 3.34
C HIS A 68 7.40 -9.52 2.70
N PRO A 69 6.45 -8.70 2.23
CA PRO A 69 5.15 -9.19 1.71
C PRO A 69 5.25 -10.25 0.60
N ALA A 70 6.29 -10.19 -0.24
CA ALA A 70 6.56 -11.21 -1.26
C ALA A 70 6.75 -12.62 -0.67
N VAL A 71 7.33 -12.75 0.53
CA VAL A 71 7.49 -14.05 1.20
C VAL A 71 6.12 -14.62 1.57
N SER A 72 5.23 -13.79 2.11
CA SER A 72 3.86 -14.20 2.45
C SER A 72 3.02 -14.52 1.21
N ALA A 73 3.26 -13.84 0.09
CA ALA A 73 2.51 -14.07 -1.16
C ALA A 73 3.00 -15.30 -1.93
N TYR A 74 4.32 -15.52 -1.99
CA TYR A 74 4.94 -16.45 -2.95
C TYR A 74 5.76 -17.58 -2.30
N GLY A 75 6.04 -17.51 -1.00
CA GLY A 75 7.03 -18.36 -0.34
C GLY A 75 8.47 -17.84 -0.53
N TRP A 76 9.41 -18.42 0.23
CA TRP A 76 10.79 -17.92 0.28
C TRP A 76 11.52 -17.98 -1.05
N ASP A 77 11.54 -19.15 -1.70
CA ASP A 77 12.34 -19.38 -2.91
C ASP A 77 11.92 -18.44 -4.04
N LEU A 78 10.61 -18.33 -4.26
CA LEU A 78 10.07 -17.46 -5.28
C LEU A 78 10.17 -15.98 -4.90
N ALA A 79 10.02 -15.60 -3.62
CA ALA A 79 10.26 -14.22 -3.20
C ALA A 79 11.71 -13.77 -3.42
N ARG A 80 12.69 -14.67 -3.23
CA ARG A 80 14.09 -14.43 -3.55
C ARG A 80 14.30 -14.25 -5.05
N ALA A 81 13.71 -15.11 -5.88
CA ALA A 81 13.77 -14.98 -7.33
C ALA A 81 13.11 -13.68 -7.83
N VAL A 82 11.97 -13.30 -7.27
CA VAL A 82 11.29 -12.02 -7.55
C VAL A 82 12.15 -10.82 -7.16
N ARG A 83 12.95 -10.91 -6.09
CA ARG A 83 13.91 -9.85 -5.74
C ARG A 83 15.12 -9.85 -6.67
N TRP A 84 15.66 -11.02 -6.99
CA TRP A 84 16.84 -11.19 -7.82
C TRP A 84 16.61 -10.73 -9.26
N LEU A 85 15.44 -11.05 -9.82
CA LEU A 85 15.04 -10.69 -11.19
C LEU A 85 14.41 -9.29 -11.31
N ALA A 86 14.32 -8.53 -10.22
CA ALA A 86 13.67 -7.22 -10.22
C ALA A 86 14.39 -6.25 -11.17
N PRO A 87 13.68 -5.59 -12.09
CA PRO A 87 14.28 -4.59 -12.97
C PRO A 87 14.71 -3.35 -12.17
N LEU A 88 15.70 -2.63 -12.70
CA LEU A 88 16.06 -1.32 -12.17
C LEU A 88 14.88 -0.35 -12.32
N PRO A 89 14.52 0.42 -11.28
CA PRO A 89 13.38 1.33 -11.32
C PRO A 89 13.77 2.67 -11.99
N LEU A 90 14.17 2.61 -13.26
CA LEU A 90 14.67 3.76 -14.04
C LEU A 90 13.63 4.88 -14.10
N ALA A 91 14.04 6.14 -14.27
CA ALA A 91 13.12 7.25 -14.46
C ALA A 91 12.68 7.36 -15.93
N ALA A 92 11.46 7.85 -16.17
CA ALA A 92 10.94 8.12 -17.51
C ALA A 92 10.31 9.53 -17.56
N ALA A 93 10.37 10.19 -18.72
CA ALA A 93 9.84 11.54 -18.89
C ALA A 93 8.30 11.54 -18.87
N GLY A 94 7.73 12.31 -17.94
CA GLY A 94 6.29 12.59 -17.87
C GLY A 94 5.84 13.61 -18.92
N ARG A 95 4.53 13.86 -18.99
CA ARG A 95 3.96 14.84 -19.96
C ARG A 95 4.46 16.27 -19.76
N ASP A 96 4.86 16.60 -18.53
CA ASP A 96 5.43 17.88 -18.12
C ASP A 96 6.96 17.94 -18.27
N GLY A 97 7.59 16.87 -18.79
CA GLY A 97 9.04 16.74 -18.89
C GLY A 97 9.74 16.30 -17.60
N SER A 98 9.01 16.17 -16.48
CA SER A 98 9.57 15.69 -15.22
C SER A 98 10.04 14.24 -15.36
N MET A 99 11.21 13.91 -14.80
CA MET A 99 11.70 12.52 -14.75
C MET A 99 11.04 11.76 -13.60
N LEU A 100 10.05 10.94 -13.92
CA LEU A 100 9.21 10.23 -12.96
C LEU A 100 9.75 8.83 -12.72
N VAL A 101 9.91 8.44 -11.45
CA VAL A 101 10.30 7.09 -10.98
C VAL A 101 9.05 6.25 -10.64
N PRO A 102 9.12 4.90 -10.59
CA PRO A 102 7.94 4.10 -10.33
C PRO A 102 7.58 4.16 -8.84
N VAL A 103 6.29 4.38 -8.54
CA VAL A 103 5.78 4.64 -7.19
C VAL A 103 4.57 3.78 -6.86
N ASP A 104 4.22 3.72 -5.59
CA ASP A 104 2.99 3.06 -5.14
C ASP A 104 1.78 3.93 -5.48
N PHE A 105 0.97 3.52 -6.48
CA PHE A 105 -0.19 4.26 -6.97
C PHE A 105 -1.20 4.60 -5.89
N ARG A 106 -1.22 3.82 -4.80
CA ARG A 106 -2.12 4.10 -3.68
C ARG A 106 -1.71 5.41 -3.04
N TYR A 107 -0.41 5.70 -2.90
CA TYR A 107 0.06 6.88 -2.18
C TYR A 107 0.50 8.03 -3.08
N CYS A 108 0.59 7.83 -4.38
CA CYS A 108 1.07 8.83 -5.32
C CYS A 108 0.45 8.64 -6.71
N GLN A 109 -0.48 9.52 -7.07
CA GLN A 109 -1.16 9.55 -8.39
C GLN A 109 -0.95 10.87 -9.14
N ARG A 110 -0.02 11.72 -8.66
CA ARG A 110 0.33 13.01 -9.29
C ARG A 110 1.81 13.02 -9.65
N PRO A 111 2.25 13.62 -10.77
CA PRO A 111 3.66 13.65 -11.17
C PRO A 111 4.59 14.20 -10.09
N SER A 112 4.16 15.23 -9.35
CA SER A 112 4.99 15.91 -8.34
C SER A 112 5.47 15.00 -7.19
N CYS A 113 4.77 13.93 -6.85
CA CYS A 113 5.21 12.99 -5.81
C CYS A 113 6.11 11.86 -6.32
N ALA A 114 6.25 11.74 -7.65
CA ALA A 114 6.99 10.69 -8.34
C ALA A 114 8.34 11.16 -8.91
N VAL A 115 8.81 12.37 -8.57
CA VAL A 115 10.13 12.85 -8.99
C VAL A 115 11.22 12.17 -8.15
N GLY A 116 12.14 11.46 -8.79
CA GLY A 116 13.23 10.75 -8.10
C GLY A 116 14.27 11.68 -7.48
N THR A 117 14.90 11.26 -6.38
CA THR A 117 16.08 11.96 -5.83
C THR A 117 17.38 11.62 -6.57
N GLY A 118 17.36 10.61 -7.44
CA GLY A 118 18.53 10.10 -8.18
C GLY A 118 19.24 8.92 -7.51
N ASP A 119 18.95 8.61 -6.25
CA ASP A 119 19.61 7.52 -5.50
C ASP A 119 19.00 6.12 -5.73
N GLY A 120 17.93 6.02 -6.53
CA GLY A 120 17.21 4.77 -6.78
C GLY A 120 16.42 4.23 -5.58
N ARG A 121 16.25 5.02 -4.52
CA ARG A 121 15.58 4.62 -3.28
C ARG A 121 14.34 5.45 -2.98
N LEU A 122 14.46 6.77 -3.09
CA LEU A 122 13.40 7.70 -2.70
C LEU A 122 13.03 8.71 -3.79
N THR A 123 11.79 9.17 -3.74
CA THR A 123 11.32 10.38 -4.43
C THR A 123 11.59 11.61 -3.57
N THR A 124 11.60 12.79 -4.19
CA THR A 124 11.72 14.09 -3.48
C THR A 124 10.58 14.33 -2.50
N ALA A 125 9.44 13.66 -2.68
CA ALA A 125 8.30 13.64 -1.76
C ALA A 125 8.42 12.55 -0.67
N ASN A 126 9.61 12.01 -0.43
CA ASN A 126 9.89 10.97 0.57
C ASN A 126 9.03 9.70 0.39
N ARG A 127 8.83 9.29 -0.87
CA ARG A 127 8.16 8.02 -1.21
C ARG A 127 9.21 7.00 -1.65
N ARG A 128 9.00 5.73 -1.32
CA ARG A 128 9.89 4.64 -1.78
C ARG A 128 9.56 4.28 -3.22
N LEU A 129 10.59 4.07 -4.03
CA LEU A 129 10.39 3.48 -5.37
C LEU A 129 9.74 2.11 -5.20
N THR A 130 8.75 1.80 -6.03
CA THR A 130 7.90 0.63 -5.85
C THR A 130 7.68 -0.08 -7.18
N LEU A 131 7.80 -1.40 -7.17
CA LEU A 131 7.37 -2.28 -8.25
C LEU A 131 6.25 -3.17 -7.71
N PHE A 132 5.15 -3.25 -8.45
CA PHE A 132 4.13 -4.25 -8.15
C PHE A 132 4.49 -5.55 -8.84
N THR A 133 4.24 -6.68 -8.18
CA THR A 133 4.59 -7.99 -8.69
C THR A 133 3.35 -8.86 -8.85
N GLU A 134 3.35 -9.66 -9.89
CA GLU A 134 2.35 -10.69 -10.14
C GLU A 134 3.07 -11.95 -10.58
N VAL A 135 2.76 -13.10 -9.98
CA VAL A 135 3.41 -14.37 -10.31
C VAL A 135 2.40 -15.40 -10.75
N ASN A 136 2.59 -15.88 -11.98
CA ASN A 136 1.76 -16.91 -12.58
C ASN A 136 2.60 -18.16 -12.82
N ARG A 137 2.05 -19.34 -12.50
CA ARG A 137 2.69 -20.61 -12.83
C ARG A 137 2.64 -20.82 -14.34
N LEU A 138 3.79 -21.11 -14.95
CA LEU A 138 3.84 -21.66 -16.30
C LEU A 138 3.58 -23.18 -16.19
N GLY A 139 3.07 -23.84 -17.24
CA GLY A 139 2.59 -25.23 -17.17
C GLY A 139 3.53 -26.20 -16.44
N ALA A 140 3.04 -27.36 -16.02
CA ALA A 140 3.80 -28.27 -15.13
C ALA A 140 5.28 -28.44 -15.55
N GLY A 141 6.21 -28.04 -14.68
CA GLY A 141 7.65 -28.10 -14.91
C GLY A 141 8.29 -26.91 -15.66
N GLN A 142 7.50 -25.93 -16.12
CA GLN A 142 7.98 -24.78 -16.92
C GLN A 142 8.32 -23.54 -16.08
N GLY A 143 8.23 -23.64 -14.74
CA GLY A 143 8.57 -22.55 -13.83
C GLY A 143 7.47 -21.51 -13.66
N TRP A 144 7.87 -20.25 -13.54
CA TRP A 144 7.01 -19.14 -13.16
C TRP A 144 7.21 -17.94 -14.09
N ARG A 145 6.12 -17.29 -14.48
CA ARG A 145 6.13 -15.96 -15.08
C ARG A 145 5.98 -14.93 -13.98
N ILE A 146 6.99 -14.08 -13.82
CA ILE A 146 6.99 -12.95 -12.90
C ILE A 146 6.76 -11.68 -13.72
N THR A 147 5.65 -11.00 -13.46
CA THR A 147 5.32 -9.72 -14.08
C THR A 147 5.58 -8.61 -13.09
N TYR A 148 6.38 -7.62 -13.49
CA TYR A 148 6.60 -6.38 -12.77
C TYR A 148 5.78 -5.27 -13.41
N TRP A 149 5.00 -4.59 -12.58
CA TRP A 149 4.16 -3.48 -12.98
C TRP A 149 4.70 -2.19 -12.34
N LEU A 150 5.13 -1.27 -13.21
CA LEU A 150 5.76 -0.01 -12.84
C LEU A 150 4.75 1.12 -13.07
N TYR A 151 4.26 1.72 -11.98
CA TYR A 151 3.35 2.86 -12.09
C TYR A 151 4.08 4.19 -12.05
N ARG A 152 3.81 5.06 -13.02
CA ARG A 152 4.27 6.45 -13.05
C ARG A 152 3.09 7.35 -13.37
N PRO A 153 2.69 8.24 -12.45
CA PRO A 153 1.61 9.20 -12.70
C PRO A 153 1.79 9.94 -14.03
N SER A 154 0.73 10.14 -14.80
CA SER A 154 0.71 10.78 -16.14
C SER A 154 1.32 9.99 -17.31
N ILE A 155 2.11 8.95 -17.01
CA ILE A 155 2.63 7.99 -18.01
C ILE A 155 1.79 6.72 -18.01
N GLY A 156 1.37 6.26 -16.83
CA GLY A 156 0.58 5.05 -16.63
C GLY A 156 1.43 3.86 -16.19
N TRP A 157 1.09 2.68 -16.69
CA TRP A 157 1.66 1.41 -16.26
C TRP A 157 2.60 0.83 -17.31
N GLU A 158 3.81 0.52 -16.90
CA GLU A 158 4.77 -0.25 -17.68
C GLU A 158 4.77 -1.71 -17.19
N ARG A 159 4.76 -2.66 -18.13
CA ARG A 159 4.80 -4.11 -17.88
C ARG A 159 6.17 -4.65 -18.25
N ILE A 160 6.81 -5.35 -17.32
CA ILE A 160 8.07 -6.06 -17.57
C ILE A 160 7.89 -7.51 -17.13
N GLU A 161 8.14 -8.46 -18.03
CA GLU A 161 8.05 -9.89 -17.70
C GLU A 161 9.44 -10.53 -17.55
N ARG A 162 9.53 -11.48 -16.62
CA ARG A 162 10.65 -12.38 -16.43
C ARG A 162 10.13 -13.80 -16.26
N ILE A 163 10.95 -14.77 -16.64
CA ILE A 163 10.68 -16.18 -16.42
C ILE A 163 11.67 -16.67 -15.35
N ALA A 164 11.17 -17.45 -14.40
CA ALA A 164 11.98 -18.12 -13.39
C ALA A 164 11.72 -19.62 -13.45
N GLY A 165 12.67 -20.37 -14.02
CA GLY A 165 12.73 -21.82 -13.94
C GLY A 165 13.56 -22.29 -12.75
N PRO A 166 13.80 -23.61 -12.62
CA PRO A 166 14.60 -24.17 -11.53
C PRO A 166 15.99 -23.54 -11.39
N ALA A 167 16.64 -23.20 -12.51
CA ALA A 167 17.96 -22.58 -12.50
C ALA A 167 17.94 -21.16 -11.89
N GLU A 168 16.95 -20.33 -12.24
CA GLU A 168 16.82 -18.99 -11.66
C GLU A 168 16.44 -19.04 -10.18
N ILE A 169 15.60 -20.01 -9.77
CA ILE A 169 15.28 -20.22 -8.35
C ILE A 169 16.54 -20.56 -7.57
N GLU A 170 17.35 -21.49 -8.08
CA GLU A 170 18.60 -21.90 -7.42
C GLU A 170 19.61 -20.75 -7.37
N ALA A 171 19.81 -20.03 -8.48
CA ALA A 171 20.69 -18.86 -8.54
C ALA A 171 20.25 -17.75 -7.57
N ALA A 172 18.94 -17.61 -7.34
CA ALA A 172 18.40 -16.63 -6.42
C ALA A 172 18.43 -17.08 -4.96
N SER A 173 18.81 -18.32 -4.63
CA SER A 173 18.74 -18.88 -3.27
C SER A 173 19.47 -18.03 -2.21
N GLY A 174 20.57 -17.39 -2.57
CA GLY A 174 21.34 -16.48 -1.71
C GLY A 174 20.80 -15.04 -1.63
N THR A 175 19.75 -14.71 -2.38
CA THR A 175 19.20 -13.35 -2.45
C THR A 175 18.50 -13.00 -1.15
N ARG A 176 18.97 -11.93 -0.51
CA ARG A 176 18.34 -11.39 0.69
C ARG A 176 17.05 -10.65 0.34
N VAL A 177 16.01 -10.81 1.15
CA VAL A 177 14.71 -10.14 0.97
C VAL A 177 14.28 -9.48 2.28
N LEU A 178 14.47 -8.16 2.37
CA LEU A 178 14.12 -7.36 3.54
C LEU A 178 13.05 -6.33 3.24
N LEU A 179 12.29 -5.94 4.27
CA LEU A 179 11.21 -4.95 4.17
C LEU A 179 11.71 -3.57 3.73
N GLU A 180 12.93 -3.21 4.13
CA GLU A 180 13.63 -1.95 3.83
C GLU A 180 14.37 -1.93 2.48
N ASP A 181 14.38 -3.03 1.73
CA ASP A 181 15.02 -3.09 0.42
C ASP A 181 14.29 -2.24 -0.62
N SER A 182 15.05 -1.50 -1.44
CA SER A 182 14.54 -0.68 -2.54
C SER A 182 14.91 -1.28 -3.90
N PRO A 183 14.01 -1.25 -4.91
CA PRO A 183 12.62 -0.81 -4.80
C PRO A 183 11.80 -1.73 -3.90
N ARG A 184 10.72 -1.21 -3.33
CA ARG A 184 9.74 -2.01 -2.60
C ARG A 184 9.01 -2.92 -3.60
N LEU A 185 8.93 -4.22 -3.29
CA LEU A 185 8.17 -5.17 -4.11
C LEU A 185 6.82 -5.42 -3.45
N VAL A 186 5.73 -5.15 -4.18
CA VAL A 186 4.36 -5.24 -3.66
C VAL A 186 3.58 -6.27 -4.46
N PRO A 187 3.35 -7.48 -3.90
CA PRO A 187 2.54 -8.50 -4.54
C PRO A 187 1.10 -8.04 -4.75
N LEU A 188 0.60 -8.12 -5.97
CA LEU A 188 -0.78 -7.78 -6.31
C LEU A 188 -1.77 -8.78 -5.71
N GLU A 189 -1.38 -10.05 -5.56
CA GLU A 189 -2.21 -11.16 -5.08
C GLU A 189 -2.76 -10.93 -3.68
N ILE A 190 -1.97 -10.29 -2.81
CA ILE A 190 -2.34 -9.95 -1.44
C ILE A 190 -2.58 -8.45 -1.24
N LEU A 191 -2.63 -7.66 -2.32
CA LEU A 191 -2.85 -6.21 -2.25
C LEU A 191 -4.34 -5.91 -2.00
N PRO A 192 -4.73 -5.46 -0.79
CA PRO A 192 -6.14 -5.22 -0.49
C PRO A 192 -6.69 -4.07 -1.33
N GLY A 193 -7.90 -4.27 -1.87
CA GLY A 193 -8.62 -3.24 -2.61
C GLY A 193 -7.90 -2.78 -3.89
N ARG A 194 -6.99 -3.57 -4.48
CA ARG A 194 -6.21 -3.18 -5.67
C ARG A 194 -7.07 -2.67 -6.84
N ASN A 195 -8.32 -3.12 -6.93
CA ASN A 195 -9.26 -2.74 -7.98
C ASN A 195 -10.17 -1.56 -7.60
N HIS A 196 -10.15 -1.10 -6.35
CA HIS A 196 -11.08 -0.10 -5.81
C HIS A 196 -10.53 1.33 -5.83
N TYR A 197 -9.33 1.54 -6.35
CA TYR A 197 -8.75 2.88 -6.47
C TYR A 197 -9.23 3.53 -7.77
N GLU A 198 -9.65 4.79 -7.69
CA GLU A 198 -9.83 5.65 -8.85
C GLU A 198 -8.45 6.11 -9.31
N LEU A 199 -8.18 5.98 -10.60
CA LEU A 199 -6.91 6.39 -11.21
C LEU A 199 -7.20 7.42 -12.32
N PRO A 200 -6.27 8.35 -12.60
CA PRO A 200 -6.43 9.28 -13.70
C PRO A 200 -6.67 8.58 -15.04
N ALA A 201 -7.35 9.25 -15.97
CA ALA A 201 -7.54 8.70 -17.31
C ALA A 201 -6.18 8.43 -17.99
N GLY A 202 -6.01 7.20 -18.51
CA GLY A 202 -4.77 6.73 -19.12
C GLY A 202 -3.82 6.03 -18.13
N ASP A 203 -4.06 6.15 -16.83
CA ASP A 203 -3.27 5.53 -15.76
C ASP A 203 -3.90 4.23 -15.25
N GLU A 204 -4.81 3.64 -16.01
CA GLU A 204 -5.61 2.48 -15.62
C GLU A 204 -4.82 1.16 -15.69
N PRO A 205 -4.83 0.32 -14.64
CA PRO A 205 -4.04 -0.89 -14.63
C PRO A 205 -4.72 -2.00 -15.44
N PRO A 206 -3.95 -2.78 -16.21
CA PRO A 206 -4.50 -3.85 -17.05
C PRO A 206 -4.99 -5.09 -16.27
N TRP A 207 -4.82 -5.14 -14.94
CA TRP A 207 -5.41 -6.17 -14.09
C TRP A 207 -6.69 -5.73 -13.39
N ARG A 208 -7.19 -4.51 -13.65
CA ARG A 208 -8.43 -4.05 -13.01
C ARG A 208 -9.53 -5.07 -13.29
N TRP A 209 -10.15 -5.55 -12.21
CA TRP A 209 -11.21 -6.57 -12.24
C TRP A 209 -10.80 -7.96 -12.75
N LYS A 210 -9.50 -8.23 -12.94
CA LYS A 210 -9.01 -9.60 -13.07
C LYS A 210 -9.08 -10.28 -11.71
N VAL A 211 -10.04 -11.16 -11.58
CA VAL A 211 -10.13 -12.16 -10.52
C VAL A 211 -9.82 -13.48 -11.20
N ASP A 212 -8.64 -14.05 -10.97
CA ASP A 212 -8.39 -15.45 -11.31
C ASP A 212 -8.66 -16.28 -10.05
N PRO A 213 -9.85 -16.90 -9.91
CA PRO A 213 -10.08 -17.85 -8.85
C PRO A 213 -9.39 -19.17 -9.25
N SER A 214 -8.18 -19.40 -8.77
CA SER A 214 -7.59 -20.74 -8.79
C SER A 214 -7.27 -21.18 -7.36
N HIS A 215 -8.31 -21.49 -6.60
CA HIS A 215 -8.17 -22.33 -5.42
C HIS A 215 -8.42 -23.78 -5.84
N VAL A 216 -7.33 -24.51 -6.06
CA VAL A 216 -7.38 -25.97 -6.10
C VAL A 216 -7.58 -26.43 -4.65
N GLY A 217 -8.81 -26.78 -4.27
CA GLY A 217 -9.06 -27.34 -2.93
C GLY A 217 -10.45 -27.18 -2.32
N TRP A 218 -11.39 -26.44 -2.93
CA TRP A 218 -12.80 -26.46 -2.52
C TRP A 218 -13.64 -27.13 -3.60
N SER A 219 -13.89 -28.43 -3.42
CA SER A 219 -15.05 -29.11 -4.01
C SER A 219 -16.20 -29.03 -3.01
N ALA A 220 -17.40 -28.75 -3.53
CA ALA A 220 -18.67 -28.95 -2.84
C ALA A 220 -18.87 -30.42 -2.44
#